data_AF-A0A819IRC3-F1
#
_entry.id   AF-A0A819IRC3-F1
#
_cell.length_a   1.000
_cell.length_b   1.000
_cell.length_c   1.000
_cell.angle_alpha   90.00
_cell.angle_beta   90.00
_cell.angle_gamma   90.00
#
_symmetry.space_group_name_H-M   'P 1'
#
loop_
_entity.id
_entity.type
_entity.pdbx_description
1 polymer ?
#
loop_
_entity_poly.entity_id
_entity_poly.type
_entity_poly.pdbx_seq_one_letter_code
_entity_poly.pdbx_strand_id
1 'polypeptide(L)'
;LYDDDTTHLVGGGYDMERVLKRCNAVVYIIDAQDDYSQSISSLIMIIQSGRRVNPRLRYEVFIHKVDQLSEETKIETQRDIHNQVHDHFAHLNGRKNAWPLTPFETYSNSREILINFHLTSIFDHSIFEAFSKVIQKLSPQFNHLEDLLNYLISTSNMEQAFLFDIQTKISIATDSTPTDIQMYELCCDMIDLLMNMSQIYGRPNGDVAEAIDDDRNSEHISNGIHESTNTYSNSSLSTTPVRTSCSSITETMNEPTSDVFDSMSSSIIKLTGGRALYLKEINRHLALIYVLHERALSKQAIIEYNVDQLKKSILDLFHLTNQTSASSMAL
;
A
#
# COMPACT_ATOMS: atom_id res chain seq x y z
N LEU A 1 -15.40 46.30 -7.60
CA LEU A 1 -14.04 46.26 -8.16
C LEU A 1 -13.19 45.54 -7.12
N TYR A 2 -12.96 44.25 -7.39
CA TYR A 2 -12.06 43.31 -6.71
C TYR A 2 -12.04 43.26 -5.17
N ASP A 3 -12.87 42.34 -4.66
CA ASP A 3 -12.55 41.50 -3.51
C ASP A 3 -11.35 40.60 -3.87
N ASP A 4 -10.36 40.51 -2.98
CA ASP A 4 -9.19 39.65 -3.13
C ASP A 4 -9.36 38.42 -2.21
N ASP A 5 -9.91 37.36 -2.81
CA ASP A 5 -10.14 36.03 -2.24
C ASP A 5 -8.82 35.30 -1.95
N THR A 6 -8.26 35.46 -0.74
CA THR A 6 -7.09 34.67 -0.29
C THR A 6 -7.27 34.02 1.09
N THR A 7 -8.49 33.72 1.51
CA THR A 7 -8.73 32.89 2.72
C THR A 7 -9.90 31.93 2.55
N HIS A 8 -9.75 30.95 1.68
CA HIS A 8 -10.57 29.73 1.72
C HIS A 8 -9.69 28.49 1.82
N LEU A 9 -8.97 28.38 2.94
CA LEU A 9 -8.53 27.10 3.50
C LEU A 9 -9.13 26.97 4.91
N VAL A 10 -10.25 26.24 4.95
CA VAL A 10 -10.62 25.26 5.99
C VAL A 10 -10.50 25.69 7.46
N GLY A 11 -11.65 25.79 8.14
CA GLY A 11 -11.83 25.40 9.56
C GLY A 11 -10.96 26.12 10.60
N GLY A 12 -11.59 26.91 11.47
CA GLY A 12 -10.93 27.70 12.51
C GLY A 12 -9.80 26.98 13.26
N GLY A 13 -8.72 27.70 13.57
CA GLY A 13 -7.47 27.19 14.15
C GLY A 13 -7.56 26.36 15.45
N TYR A 14 -8.75 26.23 16.05
CA TYR A 14 -9.03 25.28 17.13
C TYR A 14 -9.10 23.82 16.65
N ASP A 15 -9.38 23.56 15.37
CA ASP A 15 -9.48 22.20 14.85
C ASP A 15 -8.11 21.60 14.53
N MET A 16 -7.16 22.39 14.02
CA MET A 16 -5.81 21.90 13.72
C MET A 16 -5.09 21.39 14.98
N GLU A 17 -5.17 22.11 16.10
CA GLU A 17 -4.57 21.67 17.36
C GLU A 17 -5.22 20.40 17.91
N ARG A 18 -6.55 20.26 17.76
CA ARG A 18 -7.27 19.05 18.17
C ARG A 18 -6.92 17.84 17.30
N VAL A 19 -6.79 18.04 15.99
CA VAL A 19 -6.39 17.00 15.04
C VAL A 19 -4.95 16.56 15.33
N LEU A 20 -4.02 17.50 15.46
CA LEU A 20 -2.62 17.20 15.79
C LEU A 20 -2.44 16.48 17.13
N LYS A 21 -3.33 16.71 18.09
CA LYS A 21 -3.34 15.98 19.37
C LYS A 21 -3.72 14.50 19.21
N ARG A 22 -4.53 14.16 18.22
CA ARG A 22 -5.00 12.79 17.96
C ARG A 22 -4.13 12.03 16.95
N CYS A 23 -3.34 12.73 16.14
CA CYS A 23 -2.46 12.11 15.16
C CYS A 23 -1.18 11.55 15.79
N ASN A 24 -0.62 10.50 15.17
CA ASN A 24 0.67 9.91 15.53
C ASN A 24 1.79 10.26 14.53
N ALA A 25 1.41 10.54 13.28
CA ALA A 25 2.32 11.03 12.24
C ALA A 25 1.63 12.13 11.42
N VAL A 26 2.45 13.02 10.87
CA VAL A 26 2.06 14.04 9.91
C VAL A 26 2.88 13.81 8.65
N VAL A 27 2.20 13.60 7.53
CA VAL A 27 2.81 13.56 6.21
C VAL A 27 2.67 14.94 5.60
N TYR A 28 3.79 15.58 5.23
CA TYR A 28 3.82 16.86 4.54
C TYR A 28 4.33 16.68 3.11
N ILE A 29 3.61 17.22 2.14
CA ILE A 29 3.91 17.03 0.72
C ILE A 29 4.54 18.32 0.20
N ILE A 30 5.72 18.20 -0.40
CA ILE A 30 6.43 19.28 -1.09
C ILE A 30 6.45 18.94 -2.57
N ASP A 31 5.94 19.82 -3.42
CA ASP A 31 6.10 19.68 -4.87
C ASP A 31 7.54 19.96 -5.27
N ALA A 32 8.21 19.00 -5.90
CA ALA A 32 9.60 19.12 -6.33
C ALA A 32 9.78 19.95 -7.60
N GLN A 33 8.70 20.17 -8.37
CA GLN A 33 8.72 20.92 -9.62
C GLN A 33 8.43 22.43 -9.45
N ASP A 34 7.94 22.82 -8.27
CA ASP A 34 7.61 24.21 -7.92
C ASP A 34 8.63 24.79 -6.92
N ASP A 35 8.56 26.10 -6.67
CA ASP A 35 9.37 26.75 -5.64
C ASP A 35 8.94 26.30 -4.23
N TYR A 36 9.77 25.46 -3.62
CA TYR A 36 9.53 24.88 -2.30
C TYR A 36 9.90 25.81 -1.13
N SER A 37 10.42 27.01 -1.37
CA SER A 37 10.85 27.95 -0.30
C SER A 37 9.71 28.29 0.69
N GLN A 38 8.51 28.55 0.16
CA GLN A 38 7.32 28.84 0.97
C GLN A 38 6.78 27.58 1.67
N SER A 39 6.86 26.43 0.99
CA SER A 39 6.45 25.13 1.53
C SER A 39 7.34 24.72 2.71
N ILE A 40 8.65 24.95 2.64
CA ILE A 40 9.58 24.71 3.75
C ILE A 40 9.23 25.61 4.94
N SER A 41 8.98 26.90 4.70
CA SER A 41 8.56 27.84 5.77
C SER A 41 7.27 27.37 6.46
N SER A 42 6.31 26.90 5.68
CA SER A 42 5.03 26.37 6.17
C SER A 42 5.21 25.06 6.95
N LEU A 43 6.05 24.15 6.44
CA LEU A 43 6.43 22.90 7.12
C LEU A 43 6.98 23.18 8.52
N ILE A 44 7.89 24.15 8.64
CA ILE A 44 8.50 24.52 9.91
C ILE A 44 7.45 25.06 10.89
N MET A 45 6.52 25.91 10.42
CA MET A 45 5.42 26.42 11.25
C MET A 45 4.51 25.29 11.77
N ILE A 46 4.24 24.28 10.93
CA ILE A 46 3.47 23.09 11.31
C ILE A 46 4.23 22.26 12.34
N ILE A 47 5.54 22.06 12.15
CA ILE A 47 6.38 21.30 13.09
C ILE A 47 6.45 22.02 14.44
N GLN A 48 6.62 23.34 14.47
CA GLN A 48 6.61 24.13 15.70
C GLN A 48 5.27 24.04 16.44
N SER A 49 4.18 24.18 15.69
CA SER A 49 2.83 24.09 16.25
C SER A 49 2.55 22.68 16.78
N GLY A 50 2.87 21.65 16.02
CA GLY A 50 2.69 20.25 16.43
C GLY A 50 3.57 19.85 17.61
N ARG A 51 4.81 20.38 17.71
CA ARG A 51 5.69 20.13 18.87
C ARG A 51 5.10 20.65 20.18
N ARG A 52 4.38 21.77 20.15
CA ARG A 52 3.70 22.32 21.32
C ARG A 52 2.54 21.42 21.79
N VAL A 53 1.88 20.75 20.85
CA VAL A 53 0.67 19.95 21.10
C VAL A 53 1.01 18.51 21.47
N ASN A 54 1.86 17.86 20.68
CA ASN A 54 2.21 16.46 20.87
C ASN A 54 3.69 16.20 20.45
N PRO A 55 4.61 16.06 21.43
CA PRO A 55 6.03 15.82 21.15
C PRO A 55 6.34 14.39 20.69
N ARG A 56 5.34 13.51 20.55
CA ARG A 56 5.48 12.16 19.98
C ARG A 56 5.12 12.09 18.50
N LEU A 57 4.73 13.21 17.89
CA LEU A 57 4.44 13.28 16.46
C LEU A 57 5.70 12.97 15.65
N ARG A 58 5.55 12.07 14.69
CA ARG A 58 6.54 11.85 13.62
C ARG A 58 6.21 12.72 12.42
N TYR A 59 7.24 13.24 11.76
CA TYR A 59 7.10 14.06 10.58
C TYR A 59 7.76 13.36 9.40
N GLU A 60 6.98 13.12 8.36
CA GLU A 60 7.41 12.44 7.15
C GLU A 60 7.16 13.41 5.99
N VAL A 61 8.22 13.76 5.27
CA VAL A 61 8.18 14.75 4.19
C VAL A 61 8.26 14.00 2.87
N PHE A 62 7.22 14.15 2.05
CA PHE A 62 7.16 13.56 0.71
C PHE A 62 7.53 14.63 -0.30
N ILE A 63 8.69 14.47 -0.91
CA ILE A 63 9.11 15.26 -2.07
C ILE A 63 8.42 14.62 -3.27
N HIS A 64 7.41 15.29 -3.79
CA HIS A 64 6.44 14.76 -4.72
C HIS A 64 6.65 15.28 -6.15
N LYS A 65 6.07 14.58 -7.14
CA LYS A 65 6.24 14.86 -8.58
C LYS A 65 7.69 14.79 -9.08
N VAL A 66 8.42 13.80 -8.58
CA VAL A 66 9.82 13.56 -9.00
C VAL A 66 9.93 12.86 -10.36
N ASP A 67 8.80 12.54 -11.01
CA ASP A 67 8.69 11.76 -12.26
C ASP A 67 9.44 12.36 -13.45
N GLN A 68 9.46 13.69 -13.56
CA GLN A 68 10.09 14.38 -14.69
C GLN A 68 11.54 14.81 -14.42
N LEU A 69 12.03 14.55 -13.21
CA LEU A 69 13.38 14.92 -12.80
C LEU A 69 14.35 13.78 -13.09
N SER A 70 15.57 14.10 -13.51
CA SER A 70 16.65 13.12 -13.61
C SER A 70 17.09 12.66 -12.21
N GLU A 71 17.69 11.47 -12.10
CA GLU A 71 18.21 10.95 -10.83
C GLU A 71 19.20 11.92 -10.15
N GLU A 72 20.01 12.63 -10.94
CA GLU A 72 20.93 13.65 -10.41
C GLU A 72 20.17 14.83 -9.79
N THR A 73 19.16 15.37 -10.49
CA THR A 73 18.32 16.45 -9.95
C THR A 73 17.51 16.01 -8.74
N LYS A 74 17.06 14.75 -8.66
CA LYS A 74 16.38 14.20 -7.48
C LYS A 74 17.28 14.23 -6.26
N ILE A 75 18.54 13.79 -6.40
CA ILE A 75 19.51 13.80 -5.29
C ILE A 75 19.84 15.23 -4.86
N GLU A 76 20.00 16.15 -5.82
CA GLU A 76 20.26 17.57 -5.54
C GLU A 76 19.10 18.24 -4.82
N THR A 77 17.86 18.10 -5.33
CA THR A 77 16.65 18.66 -4.70
C THR A 77 16.41 18.08 -3.32
N GLN A 78 16.60 16.77 -3.13
CA GLN A 78 16.51 16.14 -1.81
C GLN A 78 17.53 16.71 -0.84
N ARG A 79 18.79 16.84 -1.27
CA ARG A 79 19.87 17.40 -0.45
C ARG A 79 19.61 18.85 -0.12
N ASP A 80 19.12 19.64 -1.06
CA ASP A 80 18.84 21.05 -0.87
C ASP A 80 17.69 21.25 0.13
N ILE A 81 16.55 20.58 -0.06
CA ILE A 81 15.42 20.61 0.88
C ILE A 81 15.87 20.16 2.27
N HIS A 82 16.66 19.10 2.37
CA HIS A 82 17.19 18.62 3.64
C HIS A 82 18.04 19.69 4.35
N ASN A 83 18.96 20.33 3.63
CA ASN A 83 19.83 21.37 4.18
C ASN A 83 19.04 22.63 4.57
N GLN A 84 18.14 23.10 3.71
CA GLN A 84 17.31 24.27 3.99
C GLN A 84 16.43 24.06 5.23
N VAL A 85 15.81 22.88 5.36
CA VAL A 85 15.03 22.52 6.54
C VAL A 85 15.94 22.51 7.78
N HIS A 86 17.11 21.88 7.71
CA HIS A 86 18.07 21.82 8.81
C HIS A 86 18.56 23.21 9.25
N ASP A 87 18.93 24.06 8.30
CA ASP A 87 19.43 25.42 8.55
C ASP A 87 18.35 26.30 9.19
N HIS A 88 17.12 26.25 8.70
CA HIS A 88 16.02 26.99 9.32
C HIS A 88 15.72 26.52 10.75
N PHE A 89 15.78 25.21 11.01
CA PHE A 89 15.68 24.67 12.37
C PHE A 89 16.84 25.12 13.26
N ALA A 90 18.07 25.18 12.73
CA ALA A 90 19.23 25.69 13.45
C ALA A 90 19.07 27.18 13.81
N HIS A 91 18.57 28.01 12.88
CA HIS A 91 18.29 29.43 13.15
C HIS A 91 17.21 29.65 14.21
N LEU A 92 16.17 28.83 14.21
CA LEU A 92 15.09 28.90 15.21
C LEU A 92 15.54 28.43 16.59
N ASN A 93 16.32 27.36 16.65
CA ASN A 93 16.95 26.89 17.90
C ASN A 93 18.04 27.85 18.39
N GLY A 94 18.68 28.57 17.48
CA GLY A 94 19.73 29.56 17.71
C GLY A 94 19.22 30.89 18.26
N ARG A 95 17.93 31.24 18.13
CA ARG A 95 17.31 32.43 18.75
C ARG A 95 17.07 32.29 20.27
N LYS A 96 17.94 31.55 20.98
CA LYS A 96 18.01 31.47 22.45
C LYS A 96 18.85 32.58 23.10
N ASN A 97 19.32 33.56 22.34
CA ASN A 97 20.22 34.63 22.82
C ASN A 97 19.63 36.05 22.71
N ALA A 98 18.31 36.21 22.82
CA ALA A 98 17.66 37.50 23.04
C ALA A 98 16.94 37.61 24.41
N TRP A 99 17.54 37.07 25.47
CA TRP A 99 17.63 37.62 26.85
C TRP A 99 18.34 36.59 27.75
N PRO A 100 19.41 36.91 28.50
CA PRO A 100 19.96 35.99 29.49
C PRO A 100 19.12 36.07 30.78
N LEU A 101 18.95 34.95 31.49
CA LEU A 101 18.98 34.84 32.96
C LEU A 101 18.50 33.42 33.37
N THR A 102 19.41 32.45 33.36
CA THR A 102 19.74 31.57 34.50
C THR A 102 20.82 30.56 34.05
N PRO A 103 21.98 30.49 34.73
CA PRO A 103 23.08 29.58 34.38
C PRO A 103 22.82 28.07 34.64
N PHE A 104 21.57 27.63 34.79
CA PHE A 104 21.22 26.29 35.28
C PHE A 104 20.20 25.54 34.40
N GLU A 105 20.22 25.74 33.08
CA GLU A 105 19.56 24.81 32.15
C GLU A 105 20.55 24.37 31.05
N THR A 106 21.70 23.88 31.50
CA THR A 106 22.42 22.83 30.77
C THR A 106 21.63 21.53 30.97
N TYR A 107 21.36 20.78 29.90
CA TYR A 107 20.64 19.49 29.88
C TYR A 107 19.09 19.55 29.94
N SER A 108 18.44 20.14 28.94
CA SER A 108 17.12 19.65 28.53
C SER A 108 17.25 18.91 27.20
N ASN A 109 17.05 17.59 27.22
CA ASN A 109 16.96 16.72 26.04
C ASN A 109 16.08 17.35 24.95
N SER A 110 16.69 18.07 24.01
CA SER A 110 16.09 18.30 22.69
C SER A 110 16.01 16.93 22.05
N ARG A 111 14.88 16.23 22.19
CA ARG A 111 14.58 15.07 21.36
C ARG A 111 14.78 15.53 19.92
N GLU A 112 15.78 14.97 19.24
CA GLU A 112 16.01 15.24 17.84
C GLU A 112 14.70 14.96 17.09
N ILE A 113 14.28 15.93 16.28
CA ILE A 113 13.09 15.77 15.46
C ILE A 113 13.48 14.81 14.35
N LEU A 114 12.93 13.60 14.39
CA LEU A 114 13.10 12.64 13.32
C LEU A 114 12.22 13.06 12.16
N ILE A 115 12.81 13.82 11.22
CA ILE A 115 12.20 14.16 9.94
C ILE A 115 12.78 13.18 8.92
N ASN A 116 11.90 12.39 8.32
CA ASN A 116 12.28 11.48 7.24
C ASN A 116 11.81 12.07 5.92
N PHE A 117 12.66 11.94 4.89
CA PHE A 117 12.38 12.42 3.55
C PHE A 117 12.19 11.24 2.61
N HIS A 118 11.14 11.27 1.81
CA HIS A 118 10.85 10.26 0.80
C HIS A 118 10.62 10.94 -0.54
N LEU A 119 11.26 10.41 -1.58
CA LEU A 119 10.98 10.79 -2.96
C LEU A 119 9.75 10.00 -3.42
N THR A 120 8.74 10.68 -3.93
CA THR A 120 7.47 10.04 -4.30
C THR A 120 6.94 10.54 -5.63
N SER A 121 6.37 9.63 -6.40
CA SER A 121 5.67 9.87 -7.66
C SER A 121 4.38 9.06 -7.65
N ILE A 122 3.32 9.59 -8.27
CA ILE A 122 2.08 8.83 -8.49
C ILE A 122 2.14 7.90 -9.71
N PHE A 123 3.15 8.08 -10.56
CA PHE A 123 3.34 7.27 -11.76
C PHE A 123 4.15 5.99 -11.49
N ASP A 124 4.89 5.97 -10.39
CA ASP A 124 5.72 4.84 -9.95
C ASP A 124 5.20 4.28 -8.63
N HIS A 125 5.74 3.15 -8.16
CA HIS A 125 5.31 2.55 -6.89
C HIS A 125 5.96 3.18 -5.65
N SER A 126 6.84 4.18 -5.84
CA SER A 126 7.55 4.89 -4.77
C SER A 126 6.61 5.48 -3.71
N ILE A 127 5.42 5.94 -4.09
CA ILE A 127 4.42 6.42 -3.14
C ILE A 127 3.94 5.31 -2.19
N PHE A 128 3.71 4.11 -2.68
CA PHE A 128 3.29 2.96 -1.87
C PHE A 128 4.41 2.50 -0.95
N GLU A 129 5.66 2.51 -1.43
CA GLU A 129 6.84 2.19 -0.61
C GLU A 129 7.02 3.21 0.53
N ALA A 130 6.92 4.51 0.22
CA ALA A 130 7.01 5.58 1.20
C ALA A 130 5.91 5.43 2.27
N PHE A 131 4.66 5.21 1.86
CA PHE A 131 3.57 4.94 2.80
C PHE A 131 3.80 3.68 3.63
N SER A 132 4.36 2.62 3.04
CA SER A 132 4.71 1.40 3.77
C SER A 132 5.70 1.68 4.90
N LYS A 133 6.77 2.42 4.62
CA LYS A 133 7.75 2.83 5.65
C LYS A 133 7.11 3.69 6.75
N VAL A 134 6.17 4.58 6.39
CA VAL A 134 5.44 5.41 7.36
C VAL A 134 4.55 4.53 8.25
N ILE A 135 3.77 3.62 7.68
CA ILE A 135 2.85 2.74 8.41
C ILE A 135 3.62 1.76 9.31
N GLN A 136 4.73 1.21 8.83
CA GLN A 136 5.62 0.33 9.60
C GLN A 136 6.14 1.03 10.86
N LYS A 137 6.61 2.28 10.73
CA LYS A 137 7.02 3.11 11.88
C LYS A 137 5.84 3.43 12.81
N LEU A 138 4.62 3.53 12.28
CA LEU A 138 3.42 3.82 13.05
C LEU A 138 2.96 2.65 13.90
N SER A 139 3.14 1.42 13.43
CA SER A 139 2.67 0.23 14.12
C SER A 139 3.58 -0.17 15.28
N PRO A 140 3.08 -0.19 16.54
CA PRO A 140 3.87 -0.65 17.69
C PRO A 140 4.18 -2.16 17.66
N GLN A 141 3.47 -2.91 16.81
CA GLN A 141 3.61 -4.37 16.69
C GLN A 141 4.53 -4.78 15.54
N PHE A 142 5.01 -3.81 14.77
CA PHE A 142 5.89 -4.05 13.63
C PHE A 142 7.07 -4.96 14.00
N ASN A 143 7.75 -4.70 15.13
CA ASN A 143 8.90 -5.49 15.56
C ASN A 143 8.58 -6.99 15.70
N HIS A 144 7.40 -7.35 16.21
CA HIS A 144 7.01 -8.76 16.35
C HIS A 144 6.73 -9.40 14.98
N LEU A 145 6.13 -8.67 14.05
CA LEU A 145 5.91 -9.15 12.67
C LEU A 145 7.23 -9.32 11.93
N GLU A 146 8.16 -8.38 12.09
CA GLU A 146 9.52 -8.45 11.52
C GLU A 146 10.27 -9.68 12.06
N ASP A 147 10.24 -9.93 13.38
CA ASP A 147 10.86 -11.10 13.99
C ASP A 147 10.29 -12.42 13.44
N LEU A 148 8.96 -12.49 13.25
CA LEU A 148 8.30 -13.66 12.67
C LEU A 148 8.71 -13.89 11.20
N LEU A 149 8.82 -12.81 10.41
CA LEU A 149 9.31 -12.90 9.02
C LEU A 149 10.78 -13.33 8.97
N ASN A 150 11.63 -12.77 9.83
CA ASN A 150 13.03 -13.16 9.96
C ASN A 150 13.18 -14.66 10.31
N TYR A 151 12.32 -15.18 11.20
CA TYR A 151 12.28 -16.61 11.51
C TYR A 151 11.88 -17.46 10.29
N LEU A 152 10.88 -17.05 9.51
CA LEU A 152 10.47 -17.76 8.30
C LEU A 152 11.62 -17.82 7.27
N ILE A 153 12.29 -16.69 7.03
CA ILE A 153 13.37 -16.57 6.06
C ILE A 153 14.55 -17.48 6.45
N SER A 154 14.97 -17.42 7.71
CA SER A 154 16.09 -18.22 8.21
C SER A 154 15.84 -19.73 8.17
N THR A 155 14.61 -20.18 8.45
CA THR A 155 14.23 -21.60 8.45
C THR A 155 13.97 -22.16 7.06
N SER A 156 13.45 -21.34 6.16
CA SER A 156 13.00 -21.76 4.82
C SER A 156 14.00 -21.40 3.71
N ASN A 157 15.10 -20.73 4.04
CA ASN A 157 16.12 -20.25 3.11
C ASN A 157 15.49 -19.43 1.96
N MET A 158 14.61 -18.49 2.34
CA MET A 158 14.05 -17.48 1.44
C MET A 158 15.04 -16.34 1.24
N GLU A 159 14.93 -15.61 0.13
CA GLU A 159 15.74 -14.41 -0.10
C GLU A 159 15.12 -13.20 0.62
N GLN A 160 13.78 -13.08 0.55
CA GLN A 160 13.05 -11.92 1.07
C GLN A 160 11.58 -12.26 1.32
N ALA A 161 10.93 -11.58 2.27
CA ALA A 161 9.50 -11.75 2.54
C ALA A 161 8.80 -10.44 2.94
N PHE A 162 7.61 -10.25 2.41
CA PHE A 162 6.77 -9.07 2.61
C PHE A 162 5.35 -9.46 3.00
N LEU A 163 4.77 -8.70 3.92
CA LEU A 163 3.36 -8.77 4.25
C LEU A 163 2.66 -7.55 3.66
N PHE A 164 1.85 -7.78 2.63
CA PHE A 164 1.12 -6.74 1.90
C PHE A 164 -0.35 -6.71 2.26
N ASP A 165 -0.90 -5.51 2.37
CA ASP A 165 -2.33 -5.28 2.17
C ASP A 165 -2.63 -5.21 0.66
N ILE A 166 -3.50 -6.10 0.20
CA ILE A 166 -3.82 -6.32 -1.22
C ILE A 166 -4.58 -5.14 -1.80
N GLN A 167 -5.49 -4.55 -1.02
CA GLN A 167 -6.34 -3.47 -1.52
C GLN A 167 -5.56 -2.17 -1.71
N THR A 168 -4.67 -1.88 -0.76
CA THR A 168 -3.89 -0.63 -0.75
C THR A 168 -2.50 -0.78 -1.35
N LYS A 169 -2.03 -2.01 -1.57
CA LYS A 169 -0.65 -2.36 -1.98
C LYS A 169 0.42 -1.82 -1.02
N ILE A 170 0.05 -1.60 0.24
CA ILE A 170 0.95 -1.14 1.29
C ILE A 170 1.55 -2.36 1.99
N SER A 171 2.86 -2.39 2.14
CA SER A 171 3.55 -3.38 2.96
C SER A 171 3.44 -3.01 4.45
N ILE A 172 2.75 -3.86 5.21
CA ILE A 172 2.58 -3.71 6.66
C ILE A 172 3.85 -4.14 7.40
N ALA A 173 4.51 -5.18 6.91
CA ALA A 173 5.75 -5.69 7.48
C ALA A 173 6.69 -6.19 6.38
N THR A 174 7.97 -5.98 6.61
CA THR A 174 9.07 -6.49 5.80
C THR A 174 10.05 -7.14 6.76
N ASP A 175 10.86 -8.06 6.25
CA ASP A 175 11.97 -8.60 7.00
C ASP A 175 13.15 -7.62 7.10
N SER A 176 14.19 -8.03 7.81
CA SER A 176 15.38 -7.21 8.04
C SER A 176 16.32 -7.08 6.83
N THR A 177 16.09 -7.85 5.76
CA THR A 177 16.88 -7.67 4.53
C THR A 177 16.56 -6.32 3.89
N PRO A 178 17.58 -5.63 3.34
CA PRO A 178 17.35 -4.34 2.70
C PRO A 178 16.46 -4.51 1.47
N THR A 179 15.31 -3.86 1.48
CA THR A 179 14.35 -3.90 0.38
C THR A 179 14.82 -3.10 -0.82
N ASP A 180 14.94 -3.78 -1.95
CA ASP A 180 15.11 -3.14 -3.26
C ASP A 180 13.76 -2.61 -3.75
N ILE A 181 13.75 -1.37 -4.25
CA ILE A 181 12.58 -0.70 -4.83
C ILE A 181 12.02 -1.56 -5.97
N GLN A 182 12.90 -2.16 -6.77
CA GLN A 182 12.51 -2.99 -7.91
C GLN A 182 11.77 -4.27 -7.49
N MET A 183 12.13 -4.87 -6.34
CA MET A 183 11.41 -6.02 -5.80
C MET A 183 10.04 -5.64 -5.27
N TYR A 184 9.92 -4.46 -4.66
CA TYR A 184 8.65 -3.92 -4.20
C TYR A 184 7.70 -3.68 -5.38
N GLU A 185 8.18 -3.06 -6.45
CA GLU A 185 7.44 -2.85 -7.72
C GLU A 185 6.91 -4.17 -8.27
N LEU A 186 7.78 -5.18 -8.38
CA LEU A 186 7.40 -6.50 -8.87
C LEU A 186 6.34 -7.19 -7.99
N CYS A 187 6.38 -6.99 -6.67
CA CYS A 187 5.36 -7.51 -5.76
C CYS A 187 4.00 -6.82 -5.98
N CYS A 188 3.98 -5.50 -6.20
CA CYS A 188 2.76 -4.78 -6.54
C CYS A 188 2.15 -5.27 -7.86
N ASP A 189 2.96 -5.44 -8.88
CA ASP A 189 2.52 -5.97 -10.19
C ASP A 189 1.98 -7.40 -10.08
N MET A 190 2.58 -8.22 -9.21
CA MET A 190 2.11 -9.57 -8.93
C MET A 190 0.71 -9.57 -8.28
N ILE A 191 0.46 -8.65 -7.35
CA ILE A 191 -0.87 -8.49 -6.72
C ILE A 191 -1.89 -8.09 -7.79
N ASP A 192 -1.58 -7.11 -8.65
CA ASP A 192 -2.47 -6.69 -9.72
C ASP A 192 -2.79 -7.82 -10.69
N LEU A 193 -1.77 -8.56 -11.11
CA LEU A 193 -1.94 -9.71 -12.00
C LEU A 193 -2.85 -10.77 -11.37
N LEU A 194 -2.63 -11.10 -10.10
CA LEU A 194 -3.46 -12.05 -9.37
C LEU A 194 -4.92 -11.57 -9.30
N MET A 195 -5.13 -10.33 -8.87
CA MET A 195 -6.48 -9.77 -8.72
C MET A 195 -7.21 -9.69 -10.06
N ASN A 196 -6.54 -9.27 -11.12
CA ASN A 196 -7.12 -9.20 -12.47
C ASN A 196 -7.46 -10.60 -13.02
N MET A 197 -6.58 -11.59 -12.82
CA MET A 197 -6.86 -12.97 -13.25
C MET A 197 -8.00 -13.60 -12.46
N SER A 198 -8.04 -13.39 -11.14
CA SER A 198 -9.12 -13.86 -10.28
C SER A 198 -10.45 -13.18 -10.60
N GLN A 199 -10.46 -11.91 -11.03
CA GLN A 199 -11.69 -11.25 -11.49
C GLN A 199 -12.24 -11.87 -12.77
N ILE A 200 -11.35 -12.28 -13.69
CA ILE A 200 -11.74 -12.85 -14.98
C ILE A 200 -12.19 -14.31 -14.81
N TYR A 201 -11.45 -15.13 -14.05
CA TYR A 201 -11.63 -16.58 -13.99
C TYR A 201 -12.09 -17.13 -12.63
N GLY A 202 -12.06 -16.33 -11.56
CA GLY A 202 -12.37 -16.76 -10.19
C GLY A 202 -13.85 -16.79 -9.85
N ARG A 203 -14.73 -16.36 -10.78
CA ARG A 203 -16.17 -16.49 -10.59
C ARG A 203 -16.57 -17.96 -10.79
N PRO A 204 -17.19 -18.61 -9.80
CA PRO A 204 -17.74 -19.95 -10.02
C PRO A 204 -18.78 -19.88 -11.15
N ASN A 205 -18.68 -20.79 -12.11
CA ASN A 205 -19.58 -20.91 -13.27
C ASN A 205 -21.01 -21.35 -12.87
N GLY A 206 -21.63 -20.65 -11.92
CA GLY A 206 -22.96 -20.95 -11.36
C GLY A 206 -24.00 -19.85 -11.57
N ASP A 207 -23.58 -18.61 -11.86
CA ASP A 207 -24.51 -17.47 -12.00
C ASP A 207 -24.62 -16.97 -13.45
N VAL A 208 -24.36 -17.84 -14.42
CA VAL A 208 -24.93 -17.67 -15.77
C VAL A 208 -26.32 -18.31 -15.72
N ALA A 209 -27.23 -17.69 -14.97
CA ALA A 209 -28.64 -17.80 -15.32
C ALA A 209 -28.75 -17.12 -16.69
N GLU A 210 -28.71 -17.94 -17.75
CA GLU A 210 -29.13 -17.52 -19.08
C GLU A 210 -30.46 -16.79 -18.89
N ALA A 211 -30.45 -15.48 -19.11
CA ALA A 211 -31.65 -14.74 -19.44
C ALA A 211 -32.10 -15.26 -20.81
N ILE A 212 -32.75 -16.43 -20.80
CA ILE A 212 -33.65 -16.83 -21.88
C ILE A 212 -34.80 -15.85 -21.75
N ASP A 213 -34.74 -14.79 -22.55
CA ASP A 213 -35.87 -13.91 -22.83
C ASP A 213 -36.96 -14.78 -23.46
N ASP A 214 -37.84 -15.29 -22.61
CA ASP A 214 -39.02 -16.08 -22.98
C ASP A 214 -40.09 -15.10 -23.49
N ASP A 215 -39.81 -14.47 -24.63
CA ASP A 215 -40.79 -13.62 -25.32
C ASP A 215 -41.84 -14.53 -25.96
N ARG A 216 -42.87 -14.83 -25.16
CA ARG A 216 -44.11 -15.43 -25.62
C ARG A 216 -44.78 -14.47 -26.60
N ASN A 217 -44.65 -14.75 -27.89
CA ASN A 217 -45.71 -14.39 -28.82
C ASN A 217 -46.03 -15.56 -29.76
N SER A 218 -47.29 -15.98 -29.71
CA SER A 218 -47.88 -17.00 -30.55
C SER A 218 -47.90 -16.55 -32.01
N GLU A 219 -47.54 -17.45 -32.93
CA GLU A 219 -48.39 -17.79 -34.07
C GLU A 219 -47.95 -19.13 -34.71
N HIS A 220 -48.98 -19.89 -35.11
CA HIS A 220 -48.96 -21.20 -35.76
C HIS A 220 -48.07 -21.22 -37.03
N ILE A 221 -47.48 -22.34 -37.49
CA ILE A 221 -48.13 -23.46 -38.18
C ILE A 221 -47.17 -24.67 -38.29
N SER A 222 -47.80 -25.83 -38.25
CA SER A 222 -47.38 -27.24 -38.31
C SER A 222 -46.39 -27.74 -39.39
N ASN A 223 -45.59 -28.76 -39.00
CA ASN A 223 -45.49 -30.13 -39.57
C ASN A 223 -44.05 -30.63 -39.81
N GLY A 224 -43.78 -31.88 -39.38
CA GLY A 224 -42.93 -32.81 -40.15
C GLY A 224 -41.63 -33.33 -39.50
N ILE A 225 -41.75 -34.45 -38.79
CA ILE A 225 -40.88 -35.65 -38.78
C ILE A 225 -39.58 -35.60 -39.65
N HIS A 226 -38.39 -35.79 -39.06
CA HIS A 226 -37.49 -36.95 -39.33
C HIS A 226 -36.14 -36.93 -38.58
N GLU A 227 -35.72 -38.16 -38.32
CA GLU A 227 -34.45 -38.75 -37.88
C GLU A 227 -33.12 -38.25 -38.53
N SER A 228 -32.08 -38.29 -37.69
CA SER A 228 -30.74 -38.88 -37.93
C SER A 228 -29.66 -38.19 -38.78
N THR A 229 -28.43 -38.34 -38.26
CA THR A 229 -27.09 -38.50 -38.91
C THR A 229 -26.12 -37.32 -39.05
N ASN A 230 -24.92 -37.55 -38.49
CA ASN A 230 -23.55 -37.27 -38.95
C ASN A 230 -23.29 -36.07 -39.89
N THR A 231 -22.22 -35.32 -39.65
CA THR A 231 -20.87 -35.55 -40.26
C THR A 231 -19.91 -34.38 -39.94
N TYR A 232 -18.65 -34.73 -39.75
CA TYR A 232 -17.46 -33.87 -39.80
C TYR A 232 -17.43 -32.88 -40.97
N SER A 233 -16.92 -31.66 -40.77
CA SER A 233 -15.68 -31.17 -41.41
C SER A 233 -15.46 -29.64 -41.33
N ASN A 234 -14.19 -29.31 -41.04
CA ASN A 234 -13.37 -28.20 -41.56
C ASN A 234 -13.63 -26.74 -41.17
N SER A 235 -12.68 -26.25 -40.36
CA SER A 235 -11.87 -25.03 -40.55
C SER A 235 -12.39 -23.94 -41.50
N SER A 236 -12.65 -22.76 -40.94
CA SER A 236 -12.19 -21.50 -41.55
C SER A 236 -12.02 -20.42 -40.49
N LEU A 237 -10.81 -19.85 -40.51
CA LEU A 237 -10.37 -18.68 -39.78
C LEU A 237 -11.21 -17.47 -40.25
N SER A 238 -11.98 -16.85 -39.36
CA SER A 238 -12.48 -15.50 -39.58
C SER A 238 -12.26 -14.64 -38.33
N THR A 239 -11.33 -13.72 -38.50
CA THR A 239 -11.08 -12.58 -37.63
C THR A 239 -12.30 -11.68 -37.59
N THR A 240 -12.89 -11.49 -36.42
CA THR A 240 -13.78 -10.36 -36.13
C THR A 240 -13.33 -9.68 -34.83
N PRO A 241 -13.37 -8.35 -34.75
CA PRO A 241 -12.83 -7.62 -33.61
C PRO A 241 -13.80 -7.69 -32.45
N VAL A 242 -13.32 -8.12 -31.27
CA VAL A 242 -14.06 -7.95 -30.02
C VAL A 242 -14.12 -6.45 -29.74
N ARG A 243 -15.29 -5.85 -30.03
CA ARG A 243 -15.65 -4.53 -29.54
C ARG A 243 -15.79 -4.61 -28.04
N THR A 244 -14.80 -4.08 -27.32
CA THR A 244 -14.94 -3.70 -25.92
C THR A 244 -15.90 -2.51 -25.84
N SER A 245 -17.19 -2.78 -25.63
CA SER A 245 -18.13 -1.77 -25.16
C SER A 245 -18.05 -1.71 -23.63
N CYS A 246 -17.38 -0.67 -23.15
CA CYS A 246 -17.52 -0.19 -21.78
C CYS A 246 -18.98 0.20 -21.53
N SER A 247 -19.64 -0.51 -20.61
CA SER A 247 -20.94 -0.11 -20.08
C SER A 247 -20.78 0.21 -18.60
N SER A 248 -21.01 1.46 -18.28
CA SER A 248 -21.21 2.04 -16.96
C SER A 248 -22.10 1.13 -16.09
N ILE A 249 -21.59 0.66 -14.96
CA ILE A 249 -22.39 -0.10 -14.00
C ILE A 249 -23.06 0.92 -13.06
N THR A 250 -24.35 1.14 -13.29
CA THR A 250 -25.27 1.71 -12.31
C THR A 250 -25.50 0.71 -11.19
N GLU A 251 -25.32 1.16 -9.95
CA GLU A 251 -25.60 0.42 -8.71
C GLU A 251 -27.02 -0.14 -8.69
N THR A 252 -27.15 -1.46 -8.63
CA THR A 252 -28.31 -2.13 -8.03
C THR A 252 -27.81 -3.30 -7.19
N MET A 253 -28.41 -3.43 -6.00
CA MET A 253 -27.91 -4.21 -4.86
C MET A 253 -28.12 -5.72 -4.98
N ASN A 254 -27.20 -6.45 -4.32
CA ASN A 254 -27.18 -7.88 -4.00
C ASN A 254 -26.90 -8.87 -5.14
N GLU A 255 -25.65 -8.90 -5.61
CA GLU A 255 -24.98 -10.15 -6.00
C GLU A 255 -24.04 -10.58 -4.87
N PRO A 256 -23.90 -11.89 -4.58
CA PRO A 256 -22.83 -12.35 -3.71
C PRO A 256 -21.53 -12.09 -4.47
N THR A 257 -20.82 -11.01 -4.13
CA THR A 257 -19.48 -10.77 -4.66
C THR A 257 -18.64 -11.99 -4.31
N SER A 258 -18.41 -12.88 -5.27
CA SER A 258 -17.39 -13.92 -5.13
C SER A 258 -16.12 -13.18 -4.71
N ASP A 259 -15.66 -13.40 -3.49
CA ASP A 259 -14.47 -12.73 -2.99
C ASP A 259 -13.32 -13.09 -3.94
N VAL A 260 -12.91 -12.10 -4.75
CA VAL A 260 -11.84 -12.22 -5.75
C VAL A 260 -10.54 -12.74 -5.11
N PHE A 261 -10.42 -12.50 -3.81
CA PHE A 261 -9.34 -12.99 -2.97
C PHE A 261 -9.91 -13.78 -1.80
N ASP A 262 -9.62 -15.07 -1.77
CA ASP A 262 -10.17 -16.05 -0.84
C ASP A 262 -9.07 -16.77 -0.02
N SER A 263 -9.48 -17.63 0.91
CA SER A 263 -8.55 -18.36 1.80
C SER A 263 -7.60 -19.34 1.08
N MET A 264 -7.89 -19.66 -0.18
CA MET A 264 -7.08 -20.56 -1.02
C MET A 264 -6.19 -19.80 -2.00
N SER A 265 -6.33 -18.48 -2.06
CA SER A 265 -5.64 -17.63 -3.00
C SER A 265 -4.13 -17.75 -2.83
N SER A 266 -3.48 -18.15 -3.92
CA SER A 266 -2.03 -18.28 -4.01
C SER A 266 -1.58 -18.13 -5.45
N SER A 267 -0.35 -17.68 -5.64
CA SER A 267 0.25 -17.49 -6.96
C SER A 267 1.75 -17.76 -6.91
N ILE A 268 2.29 -18.28 -8.01
CA ILE A 268 3.71 -18.59 -8.16
C ILE A 268 4.15 -18.08 -9.53
N ILE A 269 5.11 -17.16 -9.54
CA ILE A 269 5.70 -16.61 -10.77
C ILE A 269 7.18 -16.99 -10.79
N LYS A 270 7.60 -17.77 -11.78
CA LYS A 270 9.01 -18.13 -11.99
C LYS A 270 9.66 -17.10 -12.90
N LEU A 271 10.76 -16.51 -12.44
CA LEU A 271 11.54 -15.52 -13.17
C LEU A 271 12.69 -16.17 -13.94
N THR A 272 13.05 -15.58 -15.08
CA THR A 272 14.28 -15.91 -15.80
C THR A 272 15.48 -15.53 -14.95
N GLY A 273 16.19 -16.53 -14.43
CA GLY A 273 17.28 -16.35 -13.46
C GLY A 273 17.25 -17.31 -12.29
N GLY A 274 16.30 -18.26 -12.26
CA GLY A 274 16.23 -19.27 -11.20
C GLY A 274 15.71 -18.71 -9.88
N ARG A 275 14.88 -17.67 -9.93
CA ARG A 275 14.10 -17.13 -8.80
C ARG A 275 12.62 -17.37 -9.03
N ALA A 276 11.85 -17.46 -7.96
CA ALA A 276 10.41 -17.56 -8.00
C ALA A 276 9.79 -16.68 -6.92
N LEU A 277 8.78 -15.90 -7.32
CA LEU A 277 7.93 -15.14 -6.42
C LEU A 277 6.73 -15.99 -6.05
N TYR A 278 6.46 -16.06 -4.77
CA TYR A 278 5.31 -16.75 -4.20
C TYR A 278 4.43 -15.74 -3.51
N LEU A 279 3.12 -15.88 -3.70
CA LEU A 279 2.09 -15.14 -2.98
C LEU A 279 1.17 -16.15 -2.32
N LYS A 280 0.90 -15.95 -1.03
CA LYS A 280 -0.04 -16.77 -0.25
C LYS A 280 -0.94 -15.88 0.60
N GLU A 281 -2.23 -16.18 0.61
CA GLU A 281 -3.19 -15.50 1.48
C GLU A 281 -2.94 -15.78 2.98
N ILE A 282 -3.00 -14.70 3.77
CA ILE A 282 -2.95 -14.73 5.24
C ILE A 282 -4.32 -14.44 5.84
N ASN A 283 -4.97 -13.37 5.37
CA ASN A 283 -6.37 -13.06 5.66
C ASN A 283 -7.01 -12.39 4.41
N ARG A 284 -8.31 -12.07 4.46
CA ARG A 284 -9.04 -11.45 3.33
C ARG A 284 -8.40 -10.17 2.76
N HIS A 285 -7.57 -9.49 3.53
CA HIS A 285 -6.90 -8.25 3.12
C HIS A 285 -5.38 -8.39 2.96
N LEU A 286 -4.78 -9.40 3.59
CA LEU A 286 -3.33 -9.56 3.71
C LEU A 286 -2.82 -10.75 2.92
N ALA A 287 -1.79 -10.50 2.13
CA ALA A 287 -1.01 -11.52 1.45
C ALA A 287 0.45 -11.51 1.93
N LEU A 288 1.01 -12.69 2.12
CA LEU A 288 2.44 -12.88 2.25
C LEU A 288 3.03 -13.10 0.86
N ILE A 289 4.00 -12.27 0.49
CA ILE A 289 4.77 -12.42 -0.74
C ILE A 289 6.22 -12.72 -0.36
N TYR A 290 6.82 -13.75 -0.94
CA TYR A 290 8.20 -14.13 -0.63
C TYR A 290 8.95 -14.60 -1.88
N VAL A 291 10.26 -14.34 -1.89
CA VAL A 291 11.16 -14.68 -2.99
C VAL A 291 11.99 -15.90 -2.60
N LEU A 292 12.02 -16.88 -3.49
CA LEU A 292 12.79 -18.11 -3.34
C LEU A 292 13.73 -18.32 -4.53
N HIS A 293 14.91 -18.87 -4.27
CA HIS A 293 15.75 -19.42 -5.32
C HIS A 293 15.25 -20.82 -5.72
N GLU A 294 15.30 -21.15 -7.01
CA GLU A 294 14.89 -22.42 -7.61
C GLU A 294 15.48 -23.66 -6.90
N ARG A 295 16.68 -23.55 -6.32
CA ARG A 295 17.32 -24.64 -5.56
C ARG A 295 16.51 -25.01 -4.30
N ALA A 296 15.84 -24.04 -3.69
CA ALA A 296 14.99 -24.24 -2.51
C ALA A 296 13.63 -24.89 -2.85
N LEU A 297 13.22 -24.89 -4.13
CA LEU A 297 11.97 -25.54 -4.57
C LEU A 297 11.94 -27.04 -4.31
N SER A 298 13.11 -27.68 -4.22
CA SER A 298 13.22 -29.10 -3.86
C SER A 298 12.56 -29.44 -2.51
N LYS A 299 12.39 -28.45 -1.61
CA LYS A 299 11.79 -28.61 -0.29
C LYS A 299 10.45 -27.86 -0.15
N GLN A 300 9.73 -27.65 -1.26
CA GLN A 300 8.49 -26.87 -1.29
C GLN A 300 7.48 -27.26 -0.18
N ALA A 301 7.28 -28.54 0.09
CA ALA A 301 6.36 -28.99 1.13
C ALA A 301 6.72 -28.50 2.55
N ILE A 302 8.01 -28.40 2.87
CA ILE A 302 8.48 -27.89 4.17
C ILE A 302 8.26 -26.38 4.24
N ILE A 303 8.50 -25.69 3.13
CA ILE A 303 8.29 -24.25 3.03
C ILE A 303 6.80 -23.92 3.21
N GLU A 304 5.92 -24.64 2.52
CA GLU A 304 4.46 -24.47 2.66
C GLU A 304 4.00 -24.72 4.10
N TYR A 305 4.52 -25.78 4.76
CA TYR A 305 4.24 -26.02 6.17
C TYR A 305 4.68 -24.86 7.06
N ASN A 306 5.89 -24.32 6.86
CA ASN A 306 6.39 -23.18 7.64
C ASN A 306 5.55 -21.91 7.41
N VAL A 307 5.15 -21.65 6.16
CA VAL A 307 4.27 -20.54 5.80
C VAL A 307 2.90 -20.69 6.45
N ASP A 308 2.33 -21.89 6.50
CA ASP A 308 1.04 -22.14 7.17
C ASP A 308 1.13 -21.95 8.70
N GLN A 309 2.27 -22.29 9.31
CA GLN A 309 2.50 -22.00 10.74
C GLN A 309 2.67 -20.50 10.99
N LEU A 310 3.37 -19.79 10.10
CA LEU A 310 3.48 -18.33 10.17
C LEU A 310 2.10 -17.68 10.05
N LYS A 311 1.26 -18.13 9.10
CA LYS A 311 -0.11 -17.64 8.92
C LYS A 311 -0.92 -17.73 10.22
N LYS A 312 -0.91 -18.89 10.89
CA LYS A 312 -1.56 -19.06 12.20
C LYS A 312 -1.02 -18.09 13.24
N SER A 313 0.31 -17.96 13.31
CA SER A 313 0.97 -17.08 14.28
C SER A 313 0.60 -15.60 14.07
N ILE A 314 0.50 -15.15 12.81
CA ILE A 314 0.09 -13.78 12.47
C ILE A 314 -1.38 -13.54 12.85
N LEU A 315 -2.26 -14.51 12.56
CA LEU A 315 -3.68 -14.40 12.94
C LEU A 315 -3.86 -14.33 14.46
N ASP A 316 -3.17 -15.18 15.21
CA ASP A 316 -3.20 -15.17 16.67
C ASP A 316 -2.69 -13.84 17.25
N LEU A 317 -1.63 -13.26 16.66
CA LEU A 317 -1.12 -11.94 17.04
C LEU A 317 -2.20 -10.87 16.90
N PHE A 318 -2.90 -10.82 15.76
CA PHE A 318 -3.99 -9.85 15.56
C PHE A 318 -5.16 -10.06 16.52
N HIS A 319 -5.50 -11.30 16.86
CA HIS A 319 -6.54 -11.60 17.85
C HIS A 319 -6.18 -11.09 19.25
N LEU A 320 -4.93 -11.30 19.68
CA LEU A 320 -4.44 -10.82 20.98
C LEU A 320 -4.49 -9.28 21.05
N THR A 321 -4.09 -8.62 19.97
CA THR A 321 -4.11 -7.15 19.86
C THR A 321 -5.49 -6.57 20.07
N ASN A 322 -6.50 -7.15 19.41
CA ASN A 322 -7.88 -6.71 19.54
C ASN A 322 -8.39 -6.88 20.97
N GLN A 323 -7.99 -7.94 21.67
CA GLN A 323 -8.35 -8.16 23.08
C GLN A 323 -7.66 -7.17 24.02
N THR A 324 -6.37 -6.87 23.84
CA THR A 324 -5.67 -5.83 24.63
C THR A 324 -6.23 -4.43 24.37
N SER A 325 -6.64 -4.11 23.15
CA SER A 325 -7.24 -2.81 22.79
C SER A 325 -8.64 -2.66 23.39
N ALA A 326 -9.43 -3.74 23.42
CA ALA A 326 -10.74 -3.75 24.07
C ALA A 326 -10.62 -3.67 25.60
N SER A 327 -9.61 -4.34 26.18
CA SER A 327 -9.37 -4.32 27.64
C SER A 327 -8.85 -2.97 28.13
N SER A 328 -8.08 -2.23 27.32
CA SER A 328 -7.59 -0.89 27.68
C SER A 328 -8.64 0.22 27.54
N MET A 329 -9.70 -0.01 26.75
CA MET A 329 -10.87 0.89 26.68
C MET A 329 -11.92 0.62 27.77
N ALA A 330 -11.85 -0.52 28.45
CA ALA A 330 -12.79 -0.91 29.52
C ALA A 330 -12.34 -0.49 30.93
N LEU A 331 -11.15 0.12 31.07
CA LEU A 331 -10.58 0.67 32.31
C LEU A 331 -10.48 2.19 32.23
#